data_AF-A0A820VKT6-F1
#
_entry.id   AF-A0A820VKT6-F1
#
_cell.length_a   1.000
_cell.length_b   1.000
_cell.length_c   1.000
_cell.angle_alpha   90.00
_cell.angle_beta   90.00
_cell.angle_gamma   90.00
#
_symmetry.space_group_name_H-M   'P 1'
#
loop_
_entity.id
_entity.type
_entity.pdbx_description
1 polymer ?
#
loop_
_entity_poly.entity_id
_entity_poly.type
_entity_poly.pdbx_seq_one_letter_code
_entity_poly.pdbx_strand_id
1 'polypeptide(L)'
;MNRLFPAAIPPTKTRVKIARVEFIALDSRPFETVSGEGFMKLAQSLFDAGKYFSPTSTVNLKDSIPSPVTVSRNVEDLYKKKQSELAKLCINI
;
A
#
# COMPACT_ATOMS: atom_id res chain seq x y z
N MET A 1 21.03 21.06 -34.02
CA MET A 1 21.34 20.46 -32.70
C MET A 1 20.06 20.46 -31.87
N ASN A 2 19.30 19.36 -31.86
CA ASN A 2 18.12 19.23 -31.00
C ASN A 2 18.59 18.88 -29.58
N ARG A 3 18.53 19.84 -28.67
CA ARG A 3 18.68 19.55 -27.24
C ARG A 3 17.42 18.82 -26.78
N LEU A 4 17.51 17.49 -26.67
CA LEU A 4 16.59 16.69 -25.88
C LEU A 4 16.79 17.10 -24.42
N PHE A 5 16.02 18.08 -23.95
CA PHE A 5 15.89 18.33 -22.53
C PHE A 5 15.31 17.06 -21.90
N PRO A 6 15.91 16.50 -20.82
CA PRO A 6 15.31 15.37 -20.13
C PRO A 6 13.93 15.78 -19.67
N ALA A 7 12.91 14.97 -20.00
CA ALA A 7 11.54 15.21 -19.55
C ALA A 7 11.56 15.42 -18.03
N ALA A 8 11.13 16.60 -17.58
CA ALA A 8 11.13 16.92 -16.16
C ALA A 8 10.34 15.86 -15.40
N ILE A 9 10.96 15.29 -14.35
CA ILE A 9 10.30 14.29 -13.51
C ILE A 9 9.01 14.91 -12.98
N PRO A 10 7.83 14.35 -13.28
CA PRO A 10 6.59 14.95 -12.86
C PRO A 10 6.53 15.03 -11.32
N PRO A 11 5.96 16.10 -10.75
CA PRO A 11 5.84 16.25 -9.30
C PRO A 11 5.23 15.01 -8.66
N THR A 12 5.67 14.66 -7.45
CA THR A 12 5.22 13.45 -6.71
C THR A 12 3.69 13.34 -6.68
N LYS A 13 2.99 14.46 -6.47
CA LYS A 13 1.53 14.53 -6.45
C LYS A 13 0.90 14.07 -7.77
N THR A 14 1.49 14.43 -8.91
CA THR A 14 1.04 14.02 -10.24
C THR A 14 1.25 12.53 -10.46
N ARG A 15 2.40 11.98 -10.06
CA ARG A 15 2.69 10.54 -10.15
C ARG A 15 1.72 9.72 -9.32
N VAL A 16 1.45 10.14 -8.09
CA VAL A 16 0.47 9.48 -7.21
C VAL A 16 -0.94 9.55 -7.78
N LYS A 17 -1.33 10.69 -8.38
CA LYS A 17 -2.63 10.83 -9.05
C LYS A 17 -2.78 9.80 -10.18
N ILE A 18 -1.78 9.71 -11.07
CA ILE A 18 -1.79 8.77 -12.20
C ILE A 18 -1.87 7.33 -11.69
N ALA A 19 -1.01 6.95 -10.74
CA ALA A 19 -1.00 5.60 -10.18
C ALA A 19 -2.33 5.20 -9.54
N ARG A 20 -3.05 6.14 -8.90
CA ARG A 20 -4.40 5.88 -8.37
C ARG A 20 -5.43 5.62 -9.46
N VAL A 21 -5.38 6.40 -10.55
CA VAL A 21 -6.28 6.19 -11.70
C VAL A 21 -6.01 4.85 -12.35
N GLU A 22 -4.75 4.51 -12.57
CA GLU A 22 -4.33 3.22 -13.14
C GLU A 22 -4.76 2.05 -12.25
N PHE A 23 -4.51 2.13 -10.94
CA PHE A 23 -4.96 1.11 -9.98
C PHE A 23 -6.47 0.86 -10.07
N ILE A 24 -7.27 1.92 -10.07
CA ILE A 24 -8.73 1.80 -10.19
C ILE A 24 -9.13 1.15 -11.52
N ALA A 25 -8.56 1.61 -12.63
CA ALA A 25 -8.94 1.16 -13.96
C ALA A 25 -8.50 -0.29 -14.25
N LEU A 26 -7.25 -0.64 -13.91
CA LEU A 26 -6.67 -1.95 -14.20
C LEU A 26 -7.25 -3.06 -13.31
N ASP A 27 -7.53 -2.75 -12.04
CA ASP A 27 -8.08 -3.72 -11.09
C ASP A 27 -9.61 -3.66 -10.97
N SER A 28 -10.27 -2.82 -11.78
CA SER A 28 -11.72 -2.61 -11.78
C SER A 28 -12.30 -2.34 -10.39
N ARG A 29 -11.67 -1.42 -9.65
CA ARG A 29 -12.08 -1.09 -8.27
C ARG A 29 -13.05 0.09 -8.23
N PRO A 30 -13.95 0.18 -7.24
CA PRO A 30 -14.76 1.39 -7.02
C PRO A 30 -13.86 2.61 -6.71
N PHE A 31 -14.26 3.80 -7.15
CA PHE A 31 -13.48 5.04 -6.94
C PHE A 31 -13.25 5.34 -5.46
N GLU A 32 -14.21 4.97 -4.61
CA GLU A 32 -14.19 5.16 -3.16
C GLU A 32 -13.05 4.38 -2.50
N THR A 33 -12.54 3.33 -3.13
CA THR A 33 -11.44 2.49 -2.63
C THR A 33 -10.21 3.32 -2.25
N VAL A 34 -9.83 4.30 -3.09
CA VAL A 34 -8.63 5.12 -2.85
C VAL A 34 -8.84 6.22 -1.80
N SER A 35 -10.05 6.34 -1.27
CA SER A 35 -10.40 7.21 -0.14
C SER A 35 -10.57 6.44 1.19
N GLY A 36 -10.64 5.11 1.13
CA GLY A 36 -10.84 4.27 2.31
C GLY A 36 -9.66 4.32 3.28
N GLU A 37 -9.96 4.26 4.59
CA GLU A 37 -8.95 4.33 5.65
C GLU A 37 -7.89 3.21 5.52
N GLY A 38 -8.30 1.99 5.18
CA GLY A 38 -7.38 0.87 4.96
C GLY A 38 -6.39 1.11 3.82
N PHE A 39 -6.87 1.67 2.70
CA PHE A 39 -6.00 2.04 1.58
C PHE A 39 -5.02 3.15 1.97
N MET A 40 -5.49 4.17 2.69
CA MET A 40 -4.64 5.29 3.13
C MET A 40 -3.54 4.82 4.09
N LYS A 41 -3.85 3.93 5.04
CA LYS A 41 -2.86 3.31 5.93
C LYS A 41 -1.85 2.47 5.16
N LEU A 42 -2.31 1.63 4.23
CA LEU A 42 -1.42 0.85 3.36
C LEU A 42 -0.49 1.75 2.55
N ALA A 43 -1.02 2.79 1.90
CA ALA A 43 -0.23 3.73 1.10
C ALA A 43 0.85 4.41 1.97
N GLN A 44 0.50 4.88 3.16
CA GLN A 44 1.45 5.47 4.10
C GLN A 44 2.57 4.49 4.47
N SER A 45 2.21 3.24 4.82
CA SER A 45 3.20 2.19 5.13
C SER A 45 4.13 1.88 3.95
N LEU A 46 3.63 1.89 2.71
CA LEU A 46 4.46 1.70 1.52
C LEU A 46 5.42 2.88 1.29
N PHE A 47 4.99 4.12 1.51
CA PHE A 47 5.86 5.29 1.45
C PHE A 47 6.94 5.26 2.54
N ASP A 48 6.58 4.85 3.75
CA ASP A 48 7.52 4.73 4.86
C ASP A 48 8.54 3.60 4.62
N ALA A 49 8.09 2.45 4.12
CA ALA A 49 8.97 1.38 3.67
C ALA A 49 9.94 1.87 2.57
N GLY A 50 9.43 2.72 1.67
CA GLY A 50 10.19 3.36 0.61
C GLY A 50 11.43 4.11 1.07
N LYS A 51 11.42 4.66 2.30
CA LYS A 51 12.56 5.41 2.88
C LYS A 51 13.79 4.54 3.13
N TYR A 52 13.61 3.22 3.24
CA TYR A 52 14.70 2.28 3.52
C TYR A 52 15.34 1.72 2.25
N PHE A 53 14.80 2.04 1.06
CA PHE A 53 15.40 1.63 -0.20
C PHE A 53 16.44 2.64 -0.67
N SER A 54 17.57 2.14 -1.17
CA SER A 54 18.54 3.00 -1.86
C SER A 54 17.90 3.60 -3.11
N PRO A 55 18.20 4.86 -3.46
CA PRO A 55 17.78 5.47 -4.73
C PRO A 55 18.18 4.68 -5.98
N THR A 56 19.19 3.82 -5.87
CA THR A 56 19.72 2.98 -6.95
C THR A 56 19.25 1.52 -6.89
N SER A 57 18.52 1.12 -5.85
CA SER A 57 18.05 -0.25 -5.70
C SER A 57 16.76 -0.47 -6.49
N THR A 58 16.76 -1.49 -7.34
CA THR A 58 15.54 -2.03 -7.94
C THR A 58 14.85 -2.96 -6.94
N VAL A 59 13.68 -2.55 -6.45
CA VAL A 59 12.85 -3.40 -5.58
C VAL A 59 12.00 -4.31 -6.46
N ASN A 60 12.18 -5.63 -6.32
CA ASN A 60 11.25 -6.58 -6.90
C ASN A 60 10.00 -6.68 -6.01
N LEU A 61 8.91 -6.05 -6.46
CA LEU A 61 7.66 -6.04 -5.70
C LEU A 61 7.05 -7.44 -5.51
N LYS A 62 7.35 -8.41 -6.37
CA LYS A 62 6.85 -9.79 -6.20
C LYS A 62 7.42 -10.49 -4.97
N ASP A 63 8.61 -10.09 -4.54
CA ASP A 63 9.27 -10.66 -3.36
C ASP A 63 8.85 -9.94 -2.08
N SER A 64 8.39 -8.69 -2.20
CA SER A 64 8.05 -7.84 -1.06
C SER A 64 6.55 -7.81 -0.74
N ILE A 65 5.69 -7.99 -1.75
CA ILE A 65 4.23 -7.98 -1.57
C ILE A 65 3.76 -9.43 -1.32
N PRO A 66 3.08 -9.69 -0.18
CA PRO A 66 2.63 -11.03 0.14
C PRO A 66 1.56 -11.52 -0.82
N SER A 67 1.53 -12.84 -1.05
CA SER A 67 0.47 -13.48 -1.83
C SER A 67 -0.92 -13.28 -1.20
N PRO A 68 -2.01 -13.35 -1.98
CA PRO A 68 -3.37 -13.27 -1.43
C PRO A 68 -3.65 -14.30 -0.33
N VAL A 69 -3.09 -15.51 -0.43
CA VAL A 69 -3.23 -16.56 0.59
C VAL A 69 -2.55 -16.14 1.91
N THR A 70 -1.37 -15.54 1.82
CA THR A 70 -0.65 -15.01 2.98
C THR A 70 -1.47 -13.91 3.65
N VAL A 71 -2.04 -12.98 2.88
CA VAL A 71 -2.91 -11.92 3.41
C VAL A 71 -4.13 -12.52 4.10
N SER A 72 -4.80 -13.49 3.47
CA SER A 72 -5.98 -14.16 4.04
C SER A 72 -5.69 -14.80 5.41
N ARG A 73 -4.58 -15.51 5.55
CA ARG A 73 -4.18 -16.15 6.82
C ARG A 73 -3.92 -15.10 7.92
N ASN A 74 -3.20 -14.03 7.56
CA ASN A 74 -2.89 -12.96 8.53
C ASN A 74 -4.15 -12.18 8.98
N VAL A 75 -5.17 -12.06 8.13
CA VAL A 75 -6.45 -11.46 8.53
C VAL A 75 -7.15 -12.34 9.58
N GLU A 76 -7.13 -13.65 9.40
CA GLU A 76 -7.69 -14.60 10.38
C GLU A 76 -6.96 -14.52 11.73
N ASP A 77 -5.62 -14.46 11.69
CA ASP A 77 -4.81 -14.33 12.90
C ASP A 77 -5.04 -12.98 13.61
N LEU A 78 -5.16 -11.90 12.85
CA LEU A 78 -5.48 -10.57 13.40
C LEU A 78 -6.85 -10.59 14.09
N TYR A 79 -7.85 -11.23 13.47
CA TYR A 79 -9.19 -11.38 14.06
C TYR A 79 -9.15 -12.19 15.36
N LYS A 80 -8.50 -13.36 15.36
CA LYS A 80 -8.33 -14.20 16.55
C LYS A 80 -7.64 -13.45 17.69
N LYS A 81 -6.58 -12.70 17.37
CA LYS A 81 -5.87 -11.85 18.34
C LYS A 81 -6.78 -10.79 18.94
N LYS A 82 -7.54 -10.08 18.11
CA LYS A 82 -8.49 -9.06 18.57
C LYS A 82 -9.59 -9.64 19.47
N GLN A 83 -10.12 -10.82 19.14
CA GLN A 83 -11.10 -11.50 19.99
C GLN A 83 -10.50 -11.92 21.34
N SER A 84 -9.25 -12.39 21.36
CA SER A 84 -8.55 -12.69 22.62
C SER A 84 -8.31 -11.44 23.47
N GLU A 85 -7.91 -10.32 22.85
CA GLU A 85 -7.72 -9.03 23.53
C GLU A 85 -9.03 -8.54 24.16
N LEU A 86 -10.14 -8.61 23.43
CA LEU A 86 -11.47 -8.22 23.94
C LEU A 86 -11.93 -9.14 25.08
N ALA A 87 -11.78 -10.46 24.93
CA ALA A 87 -12.15 -11.42 25.97
C ALA A 87 -11.39 -11.18 27.28
N LYS A 88 -10.08 -10.86 27.20
CA LYS A 88 -9.27 -10.51 28.37
C LYS A 88 -9.73 -9.22 29.05
N LEU A 89 -10.20 -8.25 28.28
CA LEU A 89 -10.75 -7.01 28.82
C LEU A 89 -12.05 -7.28 29.59
N CYS A 90 -12.92 -8.16 29.09
CA CYS A 90 -14.18 -8.51 29.73
C CYS A 90 -14.02 -9.36 31.01
N ILE A 91 -12.93 -10.10 31.17
CA ILE A 91 -12.66 -10.90 32.39
C ILE A 91 -12.10 -10.02 33.54
N ASN A 92 -11.56 -8.85 33.23
CA ASN A 92 -10.97 -7.92 34.21
C ASN A 92 -11.94 -6.82 34.68
N ILE A 93 -13.25 -6.99 34.44
CA ILE A 93 -14.35 -6.13 34.92
C ILE A 93 -15.22 -6.98 35.86
#